data_AF-A0A955P7W4-F1
#
_entry.id   AF-A0A955P7W4-F1
#
_cell.length_a   1.000
_cell.length_b   1.000
_cell.length_c   1.000
_cell.angle_alpha   90.00
_cell.angle_beta   90.00
_cell.angle_gamma   90.00
#
_symmetry.space_group_name_H-M   'P 1'
#
loop_
_entity.id
_entity.type
_entity.pdbx_description
1 polymer ?
#
loop_
_entity_poly.entity_id
_entity_poly.type
_entity_poly.pdbx_seq_one_letter_code
_entity_poly.pdbx_strand_id
1 'polypeptide(L)'
;RQRIGDRLKQRLEMGLINEVRGLRNQGVSWERLESLGLEYRFVSEFLQGKIKSENDLFQKLHSAINQFAKRQMTWFRRMERKGIIIHWIPEGDFGRAIELLKGIEWKLDLKNTS
;
A
#
# COMPACT_ATOMS: atom_id res chain seq x y z
N ARG A 1 -4.76 3.50 -13.03
CA ARG A 1 -3.62 4.45 -12.91
C ARG A 1 -4.08 5.77 -12.31
N GLN A 2 -5.17 6.37 -12.82
CA GLN A 2 -5.71 7.65 -12.33
C GLN A 2 -6.00 7.68 -10.82
N ARG A 3 -6.66 6.64 -10.28
CA ARG A 3 -6.99 6.53 -8.84
C ARG A 3 -5.79 6.59 -7.89
N ILE A 4 -4.61 6.09 -8.30
CA ILE A 4 -3.41 6.13 -7.45
C ILE A 4 -2.88 7.56 -7.36
N GLY A 5 -2.87 8.29 -8.49
CA GLY A 5 -2.48 9.69 -8.54
C GLY A 5 -3.41 10.57 -7.70
N ASP A 6 -4.73 10.40 -7.87
CA ASP A 6 -5.73 11.18 -7.15
C ASP A 6 -5.63 10.96 -5.63
N ARG A 7 -5.51 9.70 -5.20
CA ARG A 7 -5.32 9.35 -3.78
C ARG A 7 -4.03 9.92 -3.22
N LEU A 8 -2.92 9.86 -3.96
CA LEU A 8 -1.65 10.41 -3.50
C LEU A 8 -1.71 11.93 -3.37
N LYS A 9 -2.34 12.61 -4.33
CA LYS A 9 -2.54 14.06 -4.29
C LYS A 9 -3.35 14.46 -3.06
N GLN A 10 -4.49 13.81 -2.83
CA GLN A 10 -5.30 14.00 -1.62
C GLN A 10 -4.48 13.75 -0.35
N ARG A 11 -3.66 12.69 -0.32
CA ARG A 11 -2.83 12.36 0.85
C ARG A 11 -1.81 13.44 1.17
N LEU A 12 -1.18 14.03 0.14
CA LEU A 12 -0.26 15.15 0.32
C LEU A 12 -0.99 16.41 0.79
N GLU A 13 -2.15 16.72 0.19
CA GLU A 13 -3.00 17.86 0.57
C GLU A 13 -3.54 17.74 2.02
N MET A 14 -3.83 16.52 2.48
CA MET A 14 -4.23 16.22 3.86
C MET A 14 -3.08 16.35 4.88
N GLY A 15 -1.91 16.83 4.48
CA GLY A 15 -0.84 17.20 5.39
C GLY A 15 0.18 16.10 5.70
N LEU A 16 0.36 15.10 4.82
CA LEU A 16 1.38 14.05 4.99
C LEU A 16 2.78 14.63 5.25
N ILE A 17 3.17 15.72 4.59
CA ILE A 17 4.47 16.37 4.82
C ILE A 17 4.57 16.90 6.25
N ASN A 18 3.49 17.50 6.76
CA ASN A 18 3.43 18.04 8.12
C ASN A 18 3.46 16.91 9.17
N GLU A 19 2.78 15.80 8.90
CA GLU A 19 2.81 14.59 9.74
C GLU A 19 4.25 14.08 9.92
N VAL A 20 4.99 13.86 8.81
CA VAL A 20 6.37 13.38 8.86
C VAL A 20 7.30 14.41 9.51
N ARG A 21 7.11 15.70 9.24
CA ARG A 21 7.87 16.77 9.92
C ARG A 21 7.62 16.76 11.43
N GLY A 22 6.37 16.56 11.85
CA GLY A 22 5.99 16.44 13.26
C GLY A 22 6.69 15.27 13.95
N LEU A 23 6.67 14.08 13.34
CA LEU A 23 7.39 12.90 13.85
C LEU A 23 8.89 13.16 13.96
N ARG A 24 9.48 13.85 12.98
CA ARG A 24 10.90 14.22 13.03
C ARG A 24 11.19 15.16 14.20
N ASN A 25 10.35 16.16 14.43
CA ASN A 25 10.47 17.09 15.55
C ASN A 25 10.30 16.41 16.91
N GLN A 26 9.55 15.32 16.98
CA GLN A 26 9.41 14.47 18.17
C GLN A 26 10.62 13.54 18.41
N GLY A 27 11.64 13.59 17.55
CA GLY A 27 12.90 12.86 17.73
C GLY A 27 12.98 11.52 16.98
N VAL A 28 11.99 11.17 16.16
CA VAL A 28 12.08 9.96 15.31
C VAL A 28 13.24 10.13 14.32
N SER A 29 14.10 9.11 14.21
CA SER A 29 15.27 9.15 13.32
C SER A 29 14.87 9.08 11.85
N TRP A 30 15.73 9.58 10.96
CA TRP A 30 15.51 9.48 9.52
C TRP A 30 15.45 8.03 9.06
N GLU A 31 16.33 7.16 9.57
CA GLU A 31 16.34 5.74 9.21
C GLU A 31 15.00 5.08 9.60
N ARG A 32 14.45 5.45 10.76
CA ARG A 32 13.15 4.94 11.19
C ARG A 32 12.05 5.41 10.25
N LEU A 33 11.97 6.69 9.90
CA LEU A 33 10.96 7.20 8.96
C LEU A 33 11.08 6.55 7.57
N GLU A 34 12.30 6.41 7.05
CA GLU A 34 12.56 5.79 5.75
C GLU A 34 12.22 4.28 5.72
N SER A 35 12.10 3.63 6.88
CA SER A 35 11.68 2.23 7.02
C SER A 35 10.17 2.02 7.04
N LEU A 36 9.36 3.05 7.33
CA LEU A 36 7.90 2.91 7.55
C LEU A 36 7.10 2.71 6.26
N GLY A 37 7.65 3.07 5.10
CA GLY A 37 7.00 2.88 3.81
C GLY A 37 7.44 3.91 2.77
N LEU A 38 6.90 3.79 1.55
CA LEU A 38 7.25 4.68 0.44
C LEU A 38 6.90 6.15 0.77
N GLU A 39 5.71 6.42 1.28
CA GLU A 39 5.27 7.78 1.60
C GLU A 39 6.23 8.46 2.57
N TYR A 40 6.52 7.82 3.71
CA TYR A 40 7.42 8.33 4.73
C TYR A 40 8.85 8.47 4.23
N ARG A 41 9.36 7.52 3.44
CA ARG A 41 10.69 7.58 2.86
C ARG A 41 10.86 8.78 1.93
N PHE A 42 9.98 8.91 0.94
CA PHE A 42 10.09 9.98 -0.05
C PHE A 42 9.88 11.36 0.59
N VAL A 43 8.96 11.49 1.55
CA VAL A 43 8.80 12.74 2.30
C VAL A 43 10.02 13.02 3.17
N SER A 44 10.64 12.00 3.78
CA SER A 44 11.88 12.16 4.54
C SER A 44 13.03 12.63 3.65
N GLU A 45 13.16 12.08 2.44
CA GLU A 45 14.14 12.54 1.45
C GLU A 45 13.88 13.98 1.01
N PHE A 46 12.62 14.38 0.86
CA PHE A 46 12.23 15.76 0.59
C PHE A 46 12.60 16.71 1.73
N LEU A 47 12.27 16.36 2.98
CA LEU A 47 12.62 17.17 4.16
C LEU A 47 14.13 17.26 4.40
N GLN A 48 14.90 16.26 3.98
CA GLN A 48 16.37 16.28 3.97
C GLN A 48 16.96 17.07 2.78
N GLY A 49 16.13 17.60 1.88
CA GLY A 49 16.57 18.35 0.69
C GLY A 49 17.17 17.49 -0.43
N LYS A 50 17.03 16.15 -0.38
CA LYS A 50 17.44 15.22 -1.44
C LYS A 50 16.47 15.28 -2.63
N ILE A 51 15.20 15.57 -2.37
CA ILE A 51 14.19 15.91 -3.38
C ILE A 51 13.94 17.42 -3.32
N LYS A 52 14.02 18.11 -4.46
CA LYS A 52 14.11 19.58 -4.50
C LYS A 52 12.77 20.30 -4.55
N SER A 53 11.70 19.63 -5.02
CA SER A 53 10.38 20.23 -5.14
C SER A 53 9.28 19.24 -4.76
N GLU A 54 8.11 19.77 -4.36
CA GLU A 54 6.93 18.95 -4.10
C GLU A 54 6.43 18.23 -5.37
N ASN A 55 6.60 18.84 -6.54
CA ASN A 55 6.28 18.18 -7.81
C ASN A 55 7.20 16.97 -8.05
N ASP A 56 8.51 17.09 -7.81
CA ASP A 56 9.44 15.96 -7.92
C ASP A 56 9.11 14.86 -6.91
N LEU A 57 8.74 15.25 -5.68
CA LEU A 57 8.26 14.33 -4.65
C LEU A 57 7.05 13.54 -5.15
N PHE A 58 6.03 14.24 -5.66
CA PHE A 58 4.83 13.62 -6.19
C PHE A 58 5.15 12.66 -7.34
N GLN A 59 5.91 13.09 -8.35
CA GLN A 59 6.22 12.26 -9.52
C GLN A 59 7.01 11.00 -9.15
N LYS A 60 8.04 11.15 -8.31
CA LYS A 60 8.87 10.02 -7.87
C LYS A 60 8.06 9.03 -7.02
N LEU A 61 7.31 9.52 -6.04
CA LEU A 61 6.49 8.69 -5.16
C LEU A 61 5.37 8.00 -5.94
N HIS A 62 4.70 8.71 -6.84
CA HIS A 62 3.68 8.15 -7.72
C HIS A 62 4.24 7.02 -8.58
N SER A 63 5.40 7.22 -9.21
CA SER A 63 6.09 6.16 -9.97
C SER A 63 6.43 4.95 -9.10
N ALA A 64 6.98 5.18 -7.91
CA ALA A 64 7.33 4.12 -6.96
C ALA A 64 6.11 3.30 -6.51
N ILE A 65 4.98 3.94 -6.23
CA ILE A 65 3.72 3.26 -5.87
C ILE A 65 3.20 2.42 -7.04
N ASN A 66 3.23 2.94 -8.27
CA ASN A 66 2.82 2.18 -9.45
C ASN A 66 3.70 0.94 -9.66
N GLN A 67 5.01 1.08 -9.51
CA GLN A 67 5.94 -0.05 -9.61
C GLN A 67 5.71 -1.08 -8.50
N PHE A 68 5.46 -0.62 -7.27
CA PHE A 68 5.13 -1.48 -6.15
C PHE A 68 3.84 -2.27 -6.42
N ALA A 69 2.77 -1.62 -6.87
CA ALA A 69 1.53 -2.28 -7.26
C ALA A 69 1.73 -3.31 -8.38
N LYS A 70 2.54 -2.99 -9.38
CA LYS A 70 2.91 -3.96 -10.44
C LYS A 70 3.64 -5.18 -9.87
N ARG A 71 4.58 -4.97 -8.94
CA ARG A 71 5.31 -6.06 -8.25
C ARG A 71 4.38 -6.92 -7.41
N GLN A 72 3.42 -6.32 -6.70
CA GLN A 72 2.38 -7.05 -5.96
C GLN A 72 1.62 -8.01 -6.90
N MET A 73 1.15 -7.52 -8.05
CA MET A 73 0.47 -8.37 -9.04
C MET A 73 1.36 -9.52 -9.54
N THR A 74 2.65 -9.27 -9.78
CA THR A 74 3.59 -10.33 -10.16
C THR A 74 3.75 -11.39 -9.06
N TRP A 75 3.80 -10.96 -7.80
CA TRP A 75 3.87 -11.85 -6.63
C TRP A 75 2.63 -12.72 -6.50
N PHE A 76 1.43 -12.13 -6.55
CA PHE A 76 0.18 -12.88 -6.49
C PHE A 76 0.06 -13.92 -7.61
N ARG A 77 0.36 -13.54 -8.86
CA ARG A 77 0.39 -14.49 -9.99
C ARG A 77 1.39 -15.62 -9.79
N ARG A 78 2.53 -15.35 -9.15
CA ARG A 78 3.53 -16.38 -8.82
C ARG A 78 3.01 -17.34 -7.75
N MET A 79 2.24 -16.85 -6.78
CA MET A 79 1.60 -17.68 -5.76
C MET A 79 0.55 -18.61 -6.36
N GLU A 80 -0.29 -18.11 -7.28
CA GLU A 80 -1.25 -18.95 -8.02
C GLU A 80 -0.56 -20.07 -8.79
N ARG A 81 0.55 -19.77 -9.48
CA ARG A 81 1.37 -20.80 -10.16
C ARG A 81 1.98 -21.83 -9.22
N LYS A 82 2.15 -21.50 -7.94
CA LYS A 82 2.63 -22.43 -6.90
C LYS A 82 1.48 -23.21 -6.23
N GLY A 83 0.25 -23.08 -6.73
CA GLY A 83 -0.92 -23.78 -6.20
C GLY A 83 -1.61 -23.07 -5.03
N ILE A 84 -1.23 -21.84 -4.69
CA ILE A 84 -1.95 -21.05 -3.68
C ILE A 84 -3.21 -20.49 -4.33
N ILE A 85 -4.37 -20.84 -3.79
CA ILE A 85 -5.66 -20.35 -4.28
C ILE A 85 -5.83 -18.90 -3.82
N ILE A 86 -5.89 -17.96 -4.77
CA ILE A 86 -6.21 -16.56 -4.51
C ILE A 86 -7.62 -16.29 -5.04
N HIS A 87 -8.53 -15.91 -4.15
CA HIS A 87 -9.86 -15.45 -4.54
C HIS A 87 -9.83 -13.95 -4.81
N TRP A 88 -9.73 -13.58 -6.10
CA TRP A 88 -9.75 -12.18 -6.53
C TRP A 88 -11.15 -11.59 -6.37
N ILE A 89 -11.25 -10.45 -5.69
CA ILE A 89 -12.50 -9.74 -5.47
C ILE A 89 -12.47 -8.47 -6.33
N PRO A 90 -13.45 -8.30 -7.25
CA PRO A 90 -13.61 -7.05 -7.98
C PRO A 90 -13.78 -5.87 -7.02
N GLU A 91 -13.32 -4.71 -7.45
CA GLU A 91 -13.11 -3.55 -6.58
C GLU A 91 -14.38 -3.15 -5.79
N GLY A 92 -14.27 -3.15 -4.45
CA GLY A 92 -15.33 -2.69 -3.55
C GLY A 92 -16.48 -3.69 -3.31
N ASP A 93 -16.40 -4.91 -3.84
CA ASP A 93 -17.45 -5.92 -3.65
C ASP A 93 -17.33 -6.65 -2.31
N PHE A 94 -17.79 -5.99 -1.24
CA PHE A 94 -17.82 -6.56 0.11
C PHE A 94 -18.82 -7.72 0.22
N GLY A 95 -19.90 -7.72 -0.57
CA GLY A 95 -20.88 -8.80 -0.57
C GLY A 95 -20.24 -10.12 -1.00
N ARG A 96 -19.49 -10.07 -2.12
CA ARG A 96 -18.75 -11.22 -2.62
C ARG A 96 -17.67 -11.70 -1.65
N ALA A 97 -17.01 -10.78 -0.96
CA ALA A 97 -16.05 -11.13 0.09
C ALA A 97 -16.69 -11.96 1.21
N ILE A 98 -17.85 -11.51 1.70
CA ILE A 98 -18.58 -12.19 2.77
C ILE A 98 -19.07 -13.58 2.32
N GLU A 99 -19.60 -13.70 1.09
CA GLU A 99 -20.03 -14.99 0.54
C GLU A 99 -18.89 -16.01 0.48
N LEU A 100 -17.71 -15.60 0.02
CA LEU A 100 -16.53 -16.46 -0.07
C LEU A 100 -16.09 -16.94 1.32
N LEU A 101 -16.10 -16.07 2.33
CA LEU A 101 -15.73 -16.43 3.70
C LEU A 101 -16.68 -17.46 4.31
N LYS A 102 -17.99 -17.24 4.18
CA LYS A 102 -19.02 -18.18 4.65
C LYS A 102 -18.89 -19.55 3.97
N GLY A 103 -18.58 -19.57 2.67
CA GLY A 103 -18.35 -20.81 1.92
C GLY A 103 -17.08 -21.56 2.34
N ILE A 104 -16.09 -20.87 2.92
CA ILE A 104 -14.86 -21.46 3.46
C ILE A 104 -15.11 -22.06 4.84
N GLU A 105 -15.81 -21.35 5.73
CA GLU A 105 -16.20 -21.84 7.06
C GLU A 105 -16.99 -23.16 6.97
N TRP A 106 -18.01 -23.21 6.10
CA TRP A 106 -18.80 -24.42 5.90
C TRP A 106 -17.97 -25.64 5.44
N LYS A 107 -16.93 -25.43 4.62
CA LYS A 107 -16.02 -26.51 4.18
C LYS A 107 -15.04 -26.96 5.27
N LEU A 108 -14.77 -26.12 6.27
CA LEU A 108 -13.94 -26.47 7.43
C LEU A 108 -14.73 -27.29 8.44
N ASP A 109 -15.99 -26.94 8.68
CA ASP A 109 -16.88 -27.66 9.60
C ASP A 109 -17.13 -29.12 9.15
N LEU A 110 -17.27 -29.34 7.84
CA LEU A 110 -17.43 -30.67 7.24
C LEU A 110 -16.15 -31.54 7.33
N LYS A 111 -14.97 -30.94 7.51
CA LYS A 111 -13.71 -31.67 7.67
C LYS A 111 -13.41 -32.02 9.12
N ASN A 112 -14.07 -31.38 10.09
CA ASN A 112 -13.91 -31.63 11.52
C ASN A 112 -14.97 -32.60 12.09
N THR A 113 -15.84 -33.15 11.25
CA THR A 113 -16.93 -34.09 11.63
C THR A 113 -16.71 -35.53 11.14
N SER A 114 -15.48 -35.94 10.82
CA SER A 114 -15.09 -37.34 10.54
C SER A 114 -13.93 -37.81 11.39
#